data_AF-A0A966SCN8-F1
#
_entry.id   AF-A0A966SCN8-F1
#
_cell.length_a   1.000
_cell.length_b   1.000
_cell.length_c   1.000
_cell.angle_alpha   90.00
_cell.angle_beta   90.00
_cell.angle_gamma   90.00
#
_symmetry.space_group_name_H-M   'P 1'
#
loop_
_entity.id
_entity.type
_entity.pdbx_description
1 polymer ?
#
loop_
_entity_poly.entity_id
_entity_poly.type
_entity_poly.pdbx_seq_one_letter_code
_entity_poly.pdbx_strand_id
1 'polypeptide(L)'
;HLNPAVTLAFALIDKVQIPDLSLYITGQFCGAMSGATLVWLLYRPHFAETSNADLKLAVFCNAPAIRNSANNIIAEVIGTFALVFCALCISPAATKLGSMDALPVAFLVLGIGLCLGGPTGYAINPARDFGPRIMHFLLPIPGKRDSDWSYSWIPVAGPLAGGALAALCYQWLVI
;
A
#
# COMPACT_ATOMS: atom_id res chain seq x y z
N HIS A 1 4.70 -11.03 -3.15
CA HIS A 1 4.06 -10.29 -2.02
C HIS A 1 3.34 -9.01 -2.44
N LEU A 2 3.76 -8.30 -3.49
CA LEU A 2 3.06 -7.09 -4.00
C LEU A 2 3.02 -5.90 -3.03
N ASN A 3 3.60 -6.04 -1.83
CA ASN A 3 3.61 -5.05 -0.77
C ASN A 3 4.91 -5.16 0.04
N PRO A 4 5.68 -4.06 0.20
CA PRO A 4 6.90 -4.07 1.01
C PRO A 4 6.66 -4.41 2.48
N ALA A 5 5.53 -3.97 3.06
CA ALA A 5 5.18 -4.28 4.45
C ALA A 5 4.93 -5.78 4.67
N VAL A 6 4.25 -6.43 3.72
CA VAL A 6 4.07 -7.89 3.72
C VAL A 6 5.40 -8.61 3.52
N THR A 7 6.24 -8.11 2.61
CA THR A 7 7.57 -8.70 2.36
C THR A 7 8.45 -8.63 3.62
N LEU A 8 8.46 -7.49 4.30
CA LEU A 8 9.16 -7.32 5.57
C LEU A 8 8.61 -8.28 6.64
N ALA A 9 7.28 -8.36 6.79
CA ALA A 9 6.65 -9.26 7.75
C ALA A 9 7.05 -10.72 7.53
N PHE A 10 7.04 -11.19 6.28
CA PHE A 10 7.47 -12.54 5.92
C PHE A 10 8.97 -12.78 6.20
N ALA A 11 9.81 -11.77 6.04
CA ALA A 11 11.22 -11.87 6.39
C ALA A 11 11.44 -11.95 7.91
N LEU A 12 10.68 -11.20 8.69
CA LEU A 12 10.74 -11.23 10.17
C LEU A 12 10.33 -12.57 10.77
N ILE A 13 9.54 -13.37 10.04
CA ILE A 13 9.12 -14.72 10.43
C ILE A 13 9.86 -15.83 9.68
N ASP A 14 11.04 -15.52 9.13
CA ASP A 14 11.93 -16.46 8.42
C ASP A 14 11.29 -17.19 7.22
N LYS A 15 10.24 -16.61 6.62
CA LYS A 15 9.60 -17.13 5.39
C LYS A 15 10.22 -16.53 4.12
N VAL A 16 11.04 -15.49 4.24
CA VAL A 16 11.79 -14.85 3.15
C VAL A 16 13.21 -14.57 3.62
N GLN A 17 14.19 -14.86 2.77
CA GLN A 17 15.59 -14.58 3.07
C GLN A 17 15.88 -13.08 2.93
N ILE A 18 16.70 -12.53 3.84
CA ILE A 18 17.00 -11.09 3.86
C ILE A 18 17.57 -10.56 2.52
N PRO A 19 18.47 -11.28 1.83
CA PRO A 19 18.99 -10.84 0.52
C PRO A 19 17.90 -10.62 -0.54
N ASP A 20 16.81 -11.38 -0.48
CA ASP A 20 15.74 -11.35 -1.48
C ASP A 20 14.82 -10.13 -1.33
N LEU A 21 14.85 -9.42 -0.19
CA LEU A 21 14.00 -8.23 0.02
C LEU A 21 14.19 -7.20 -1.07
N SER A 22 15.45 -6.97 -1.46
CA SER A 22 15.80 -5.98 -2.48
C SER A 22 15.13 -6.28 -3.83
N LEU A 23 15.13 -7.56 -4.25
CA LEU A 23 14.50 -8.01 -5.48
C LEU A 23 12.97 -7.85 -5.41
N TYR A 24 12.37 -8.27 -4.29
CA TYR A 24 10.93 -8.13 -4.07
C TYR A 24 10.48 -6.67 -4.09
N ILE A 25 11.16 -5.81 -3.33
CA ILE A 25 10.82 -4.39 -3.19
C ILE A 25 10.99 -3.70 -4.55
N THR A 26 12.11 -3.93 -5.26
CA THR A 26 12.34 -3.34 -6.58
C THR A 26 11.24 -3.74 -7.56
N GLY A 27 10.91 -5.03 -7.65
CA GLY A 27 9.83 -5.49 -8.53
C GLY A 27 8.46 -4.88 -8.19
N GLN A 28 8.17 -4.70 -6.91
CA GLN A 28 6.92 -4.07 -6.44
C GLN A 28 6.84 -2.60 -6.84
N PHE A 29 7.92 -1.85 -6.65
CA PHE A 29 7.99 -0.44 -7.07
C PHE A 29 7.91 -0.29 -8.58
N CYS A 30 8.66 -1.08 -9.35
CA CYS A 30 8.58 -1.07 -10.81
C CYS A 30 7.16 -1.36 -11.29
N GLY A 31 6.51 -2.41 -10.74
CA GLY A 31 5.13 -2.74 -11.08
C GLY A 31 4.14 -1.62 -10.78
N ALA A 32 4.24 -1.00 -9.60
CA ALA A 32 3.35 0.10 -9.21
C ALA A 32 3.56 1.35 -10.09
N MET A 33 4.81 1.69 -10.40
CA MET A 33 5.18 2.81 -11.27
C MET A 33 4.71 2.59 -12.72
N SER A 34 4.91 1.39 -13.25
CA SER A 34 4.40 1.01 -14.57
C SER A 34 2.87 1.08 -14.61
N GLY A 35 2.18 0.54 -13.60
CA GLY A 35 0.73 0.62 -13.48
C GLY A 35 0.21 2.05 -13.47
N ALA A 36 0.81 2.93 -12.66
CA ALA A 36 0.46 4.35 -12.61
C ALA A 36 0.68 5.06 -13.97
N THR A 37 1.76 4.71 -14.68
CA THR A 37 2.03 5.23 -16.02
C THR A 37 0.96 4.80 -17.01
N LEU A 38 0.56 3.52 -17.00
CA LEU A 38 -0.49 3.00 -17.86
C LEU A 38 -1.84 3.65 -17.57
N VAL A 39 -2.19 3.86 -16.30
CA VAL A 39 -3.41 4.59 -15.91
C VAL A 39 -3.37 6.02 -16.45
N TRP A 40 -2.25 6.73 -16.30
CA TRP A 40 -2.11 8.06 -16.87
C TRP A 40 -2.31 8.06 -18.40
N LEU A 41 -1.66 7.14 -19.12
CA LEU A 41 -1.81 7.00 -20.58
C LEU A 41 -3.27 6.78 -20.99
N LEU A 42 -3.97 5.88 -20.28
CA LEU A 42 -5.36 5.54 -20.54
C LEU A 42 -6.31 6.73 -20.31
N TYR A 43 -6.07 7.51 -19.25
CA TYR A 43 -6.94 8.61 -18.83
C TYR A 43 -6.44 10.00 -19.26
N ARG A 44 -5.47 10.11 -20.19
CA ARG A 44 -4.88 11.39 -20.62
C ARG A 44 -5.89 12.52 -20.91
N PRO A 45 -6.97 12.31 -21.69
CA PRO A 45 -7.96 13.36 -21.93
C PRO A 45 -8.68 13.79 -20.64
N HIS A 46 -9.01 12.85 -19.76
CA HIS A 46 -9.67 13.14 -18.48
C HIS A 46 -8.77 13.98 -17.56
N PHE A 47 -7.45 13.72 -17.55
CA PHE A 47 -6.49 14.56 -16.84
C PHE A 47 -6.39 15.98 -17.41
N ALA A 48 -6.56 16.16 -18.73
CA ALA A 48 -6.55 17.46 -19.37
C ALA A 48 -7.79 18.29 -19.01
N GLU A 49 -8.98 17.67 -19.00
CA GLU A 49 -10.25 18.32 -18.67
C GLU A 49 -10.43 18.59 -17.16
N THR A 50 -9.81 17.77 -16.31
CA THR A 50 -9.92 17.96 -14.86
C THR A 50 -9.20 19.24 -14.44
N SER A 51 -9.90 20.18 -13.79
CA SER A 51 -9.29 21.41 -13.28
C SER A 51 -8.71 21.26 -11.86
N ASN A 52 -9.28 20.36 -11.06
CA ASN A 52 -8.88 20.15 -9.67
C ASN A 52 -7.55 19.38 -9.59
N ALA A 53 -6.50 20.05 -9.10
CA ALA A 53 -5.16 19.49 -8.99
C ALA A 53 -5.04 18.39 -7.92
N ASP A 54 -5.84 18.44 -6.84
CA ASP A 54 -5.85 17.41 -5.79
C ASP A 54 -6.45 16.10 -6.32
N LEU A 55 -7.50 16.17 -7.14
CA LEU A 55 -8.07 14.99 -7.79
C LEU A 55 -7.07 14.33 -8.75
N LYS A 56 -6.20 15.10 -9.40
CA LYS A 56 -5.12 14.55 -10.23
C LYS A 56 -4.10 13.79 -9.40
N LEU A 57 -3.70 14.32 -8.24
CA LEU A 57 -2.79 13.66 -7.31
C LEU A 57 -3.40 12.37 -6.72
N ALA A 58 -4.69 12.42 -6.35
CA ALA A 58 -5.40 11.33 -5.70
C ALA A 58 -5.48 10.03 -6.52
N VAL A 59 -5.32 10.10 -7.85
CA VAL A 59 -5.24 8.90 -8.71
C VAL A 59 -3.96 8.10 -8.45
N PHE A 60 -2.89 8.77 -8.03
CA PHE A 60 -1.57 8.16 -7.86
C PHE A 60 -1.35 7.73 -6.42
N CYS A 61 -1.57 8.63 -5.47
CA CYS A 61 -1.20 8.40 -4.08
C CYS A 61 -2.22 8.99 -3.11
N ASN A 62 -2.12 8.55 -1.86
CA ASN A 62 -3.03 8.90 -0.81
C ASN A 62 -2.67 10.27 -0.20
N ALA A 63 -3.73 10.97 0.20
CA ALA A 63 -3.68 12.18 1.01
C ALA A 63 -4.64 12.02 2.20
N PRO A 64 -4.33 12.62 3.37
CA PRO A 64 -5.18 12.50 4.53
C PRO A 64 -6.46 13.34 4.34
N ALA A 65 -7.59 12.83 4.82
CA ALA A 65 -8.83 13.61 4.88
C ALA A 65 -8.69 14.79 5.88
N ILE A 66 -8.03 14.53 7.01
CA ILE A 66 -7.62 15.53 8.00
C ILE A 66 -6.13 15.33 8.28
N ARG A 67 -5.33 16.35 7.99
CA ARG A 67 -3.88 16.30 8.18
C ARG A 67 -3.52 16.40 9.65
N ASN A 68 -3.12 15.27 10.22
CA ASN A 68 -2.51 15.17 11.54
C ASN A 68 -1.56 13.97 11.51
N SER A 69 -0.26 14.23 11.40
CA SER A 69 0.73 13.17 11.15
C SER A 69 0.70 12.04 12.18
N ALA A 70 0.44 12.35 13.45
CA ALA A 70 0.33 11.34 14.51
C ALA A 70 -0.90 10.44 14.32
N ASN A 71 -2.08 11.00 14.08
CA ASN A 71 -3.29 10.21 13.84
C ASN A 71 -3.23 9.47 12.50
N ASN A 72 -2.63 10.08 11.48
CA ASN A 72 -2.52 9.48 10.16
C ASN A 72 -1.55 8.28 10.16
N ILE A 73 -0.42 8.36 10.88
CA ILE A 73 0.48 7.21 11.01
C ILE A 73 -0.18 6.08 11.81
N ILE A 74 -0.93 6.40 12.88
CA ILE A 74 -1.69 5.40 13.66
C ILE A 74 -2.69 4.67 12.75
N ALA A 75 -3.43 5.40 11.91
CA ALA A 75 -4.39 4.79 10.98
C ALA A 75 -3.71 3.82 10.00
N GLU A 76 -2.58 4.19 9.40
CA GLU A 76 -1.81 3.32 8.51
C GLU A 76 -1.22 2.10 9.23
N VAL A 77 -0.77 2.26 10.47
CA VAL A 77 -0.31 1.15 11.31
C VAL A 77 -1.44 0.16 11.57
N ILE A 78 -2.62 0.63 11.99
CA ILE A 78 -3.78 -0.22 12.29
C ILE A 78 -4.25 -0.96 11.03
N GLY A 79 -4.43 -0.24 9.92
CA GLY A 79 -4.87 -0.83 8.66
C GLY A 79 -3.89 -1.88 8.14
N THR A 80 -2.59 -1.61 8.22
CA THR A 80 -1.57 -2.56 7.76
C THR A 80 -1.38 -3.73 8.71
N PHE A 81 -1.51 -3.51 10.02
CA PHE A 81 -1.52 -4.60 10.99
C PHE A 81 -2.64 -5.59 10.68
N ALA A 82 -3.87 -5.08 10.48
CA ALA A 82 -5.02 -5.91 10.12
C ALA A 82 -4.79 -6.67 8.81
N LEU A 83 -4.25 -6.00 7.78
CA LEU A 83 -3.89 -6.65 6.52
C LEU A 83 -2.90 -7.80 6.73
N VAL A 84 -1.76 -7.51 7.34
CA VAL A 84 -0.64 -8.45 7.42
C VAL A 84 -0.98 -9.61 8.37
N PHE A 85 -1.54 -9.33 9.55
CA PHE A 85 -1.86 -10.36 10.53
C PHE A 85 -2.91 -11.33 9.97
N CYS A 86 -4.02 -10.81 9.42
CA CYS A 86 -5.05 -11.68 8.85
C CYS A 86 -4.54 -12.43 7.61
N ALA A 87 -3.72 -11.81 6.75
CA ALA A 87 -3.11 -12.51 5.61
C ALA A 87 -2.20 -13.66 6.06
N LEU A 88 -1.40 -13.45 7.13
CA LEU A 88 -0.57 -14.51 7.73
C LEU A 88 -1.40 -15.62 8.37
N CYS A 89 -2.61 -15.35 8.85
CA CYS A 89 -3.53 -16.37 9.35
C CYS A 89 -4.31 -17.10 8.23
N ILE A 90 -4.50 -16.47 7.07
CA ILE A 90 -5.13 -17.08 5.89
C ILE A 90 -4.14 -18.00 5.16
N SER A 91 -2.87 -17.59 5.02
CA SER A 91 -1.86 -18.36 4.27
C SER A 91 -1.64 -19.82 4.74
N PRO A 92 -1.80 -20.18 6.02
CA PRO A 92 -1.71 -21.55 6.53
C PRO A 92 -3.03 -22.31 6.48
N ALA A 93 -4.06 -21.81 5.78
CA ALA A 93 -5.39 -22.43 5.78
C ALA A 93 -5.32 -23.95 5.49
N ALA A 94 -5.93 -24.73 6.39
CA ALA A 94 -5.94 -26.19 6.32
C ALA A 94 -6.58 -26.72 5.03
N THR A 95 -7.48 -25.93 4.44
CA THR A 95 -8.15 -26.24 3.17
C THR A 95 -7.75 -25.19 2.13
N LYS A 96 -7.13 -25.65 1.04
CA LYS A 96 -6.89 -24.80 -0.13
C LYS A 96 -8.16 -24.67 -0.95
N LEU A 97 -8.42 -23.46 -1.44
CA LEU A 97 -9.51 -23.15 -2.38
C LEU A 97 -9.04 -23.27 -3.85
N GLY A 98 -7.78 -23.64 -4.07
CA GLY A 98 -7.22 -23.85 -5.41
C GLY A 98 -7.03 -22.52 -6.13
N SER A 99 -7.69 -22.33 -7.27
CA SER A 99 -7.60 -21.08 -8.05
C SER A 99 -8.12 -19.85 -7.30
N MET A 100 -8.86 -20.03 -6.21
CA MET A 100 -9.46 -18.96 -5.42
C MET A 100 -8.69 -18.61 -4.14
N ASP A 101 -7.47 -19.12 -3.96
CA ASP A 101 -6.65 -18.86 -2.75
C ASP A 101 -6.35 -17.36 -2.51
N ALA A 102 -6.38 -16.54 -3.56
CA ALA A 102 -6.21 -15.08 -3.44
C ALA A 102 -7.48 -14.33 -2.99
N LEU A 103 -8.65 -14.94 -3.11
CA LEU A 103 -9.94 -14.26 -2.89
C LEU A 103 -10.15 -13.83 -1.43
N PRO A 104 -9.80 -14.62 -0.39
CA PRO A 104 -9.94 -14.17 1.00
C PRO A 104 -9.12 -12.92 1.30
N VAL A 105 -7.88 -12.83 0.78
CA VAL A 105 -7.03 -11.64 0.95
C VAL A 105 -7.61 -10.44 0.18
N ALA A 106 -8.21 -10.66 -0.99
CA ALA A 106 -8.89 -9.60 -1.73
C ALA A 106 -10.08 -9.02 -0.94
N PHE A 107 -10.91 -9.87 -0.33
CA PHE A 107 -12.01 -9.41 0.54
C PHE A 107 -11.52 -8.75 1.83
N LEU A 108 -10.39 -9.18 2.38
CA LEU A 108 -9.74 -8.50 3.49
C LEU A 108 -9.36 -7.06 3.12
N VAL A 109 -8.71 -6.85 1.97
CA VAL A 109 -8.35 -5.51 1.49
C VAL A 109 -9.59 -4.67 1.24
N LEU A 110 -10.66 -5.25 0.67
CA LEU A 110 -11.94 -4.57 0.48
C LEU A 110 -12.53 -4.11 1.83
N GLY A 111 -12.58 -5.00 2.83
CA GLY A 111 -13.09 -4.68 4.16
C GLY A 111 -12.28 -3.57 4.85
N ILE A 112 -10.95 -3.59 4.72
CA ILE A 112 -10.09 -2.51 5.21
C ILE A 112 -10.44 -1.18 4.53
N GLY A 113 -10.64 -1.18 3.21
CA GLY A 113 -11.03 0.02 2.48
C GLY A 113 -12.37 0.59 2.95
N LEU A 114 -13.36 -0.28 3.19
CA LEU A 114 -14.70 0.13 3.63
C LEU A 114 -14.74 0.63 5.09
N CYS A 115 -13.91 0.07 5.98
CA CYS A 115 -13.98 0.36 7.41
C CYS A 115 -12.89 1.31 7.92
N LEU A 116 -11.68 1.24 7.37
CA LEU A 116 -10.47 1.93 7.85
C LEU A 116 -9.93 2.95 6.85
N GLY A 117 -10.56 3.09 5.69
CA GLY A 117 -10.10 3.98 4.62
C GLY A 117 -10.34 5.47 4.86
N GLY A 118 -11.30 5.85 5.71
CA GLY A 118 -11.72 7.24 5.89
C GLY A 118 -10.59 8.24 6.19
N PRO A 119 -9.69 7.97 7.17
CA PRO A 119 -8.67 8.94 7.58
C PRO A 119 -7.58 9.22 6.54
N THR A 120 -7.09 8.19 5.85
CA THR A 120 -5.88 8.25 5.01
C THR A 120 -6.03 7.60 3.63
N GLY A 121 -7.18 7.04 3.30
CA GLY A 121 -7.41 6.28 2.07
C GLY A 121 -6.79 4.88 2.06
N TYR A 122 -6.44 4.33 3.22
CA TYR A 122 -5.87 2.98 3.40
C TYR A 122 -4.69 2.68 2.45
N ALA A 123 -3.58 3.42 2.57
CA ALA A 123 -2.45 3.19 1.69
C ALA A 123 -1.90 1.76 1.87
N ILE A 124 -1.68 1.35 3.14
CA ILE A 124 -1.34 0.01 3.64
C ILE A 124 -0.19 -0.73 2.94
N ASN A 125 0.48 -0.06 2.02
CA ASN A 125 1.46 -0.62 1.09
C ASN A 125 2.38 0.50 0.59
N PRO A 126 3.67 0.51 1.00
CA PRO A 126 4.61 1.53 0.59
C PRO A 126 4.81 1.65 -0.92
N ALA A 127 4.82 0.53 -1.65
CA ALA A 127 4.99 0.53 -3.11
C ALA A 127 3.75 1.10 -3.83
N ARG A 128 2.55 0.84 -3.29
CA ARG A 128 1.27 1.32 -3.84
C ARG A 128 1.06 2.82 -3.72
N ASP A 129 1.72 3.47 -2.76
CA ASP A 129 1.67 4.93 -2.60
C ASP A 129 2.90 5.62 -3.20
N PHE A 130 4.10 5.26 -2.74
CA PHE A 130 5.31 6.03 -3.04
C PHE A 130 5.76 5.88 -4.50
N GLY A 131 5.61 4.68 -5.09
CA GLY A 131 5.93 4.46 -6.50
C GLY A 131 5.07 5.33 -7.44
N PRO A 132 3.74 5.24 -7.37
CA PRO A 132 2.85 6.13 -8.11
C PRO A 132 3.05 7.63 -7.80
N ARG A 133 3.39 8.00 -6.55
CA ARG A 133 3.72 9.39 -6.19
C ARG A 133 4.94 9.93 -6.95
N ILE A 134 5.97 9.10 -7.14
CA ILE A 134 7.11 9.42 -8.01
C ILE A 134 6.61 9.60 -9.46
N MET A 135 5.73 8.74 -9.95
CA MET A 135 5.18 8.91 -11.29
C MET A 135 4.35 10.19 -11.44
N HIS A 136 3.54 10.55 -10.45
CA HIS A 136 2.86 11.84 -10.43
C HIS A 136 3.85 13.00 -10.55
N PHE A 137 5.01 12.92 -9.88
CA PHE A 137 6.05 13.93 -9.98
C PHE A 137 6.70 13.99 -11.37
N LEU A 138 7.02 12.84 -11.97
CA LEU A 138 7.75 12.76 -13.25
C LEU A 138 6.87 13.02 -14.47
N LEU A 139 5.62 12.55 -14.47
CA LEU A 139 4.76 12.58 -15.65
C LEU A 139 4.28 14.01 -15.97
N PRO A 140 4.21 14.39 -17.26
CA PRO A 140 3.77 15.73 -17.66
C PRO A 140 2.24 15.85 -17.64
N ILE A 141 1.65 15.87 -16.44
CA ILE A 141 0.21 16.04 -16.25
C ILE A 141 -0.11 17.54 -16.24
N PRO A 142 -0.91 18.06 -17.19
CA PRO A 142 -1.25 19.48 -17.23
C PRO A 142 -1.95 19.93 -15.94
N GLY A 143 -1.57 21.07 -15.37
CA GLY A 143 -2.22 21.64 -14.20
C GLY A 143 -2.19 20.77 -12.93
N LYS A 144 -1.22 19.86 -12.79
CA LYS A 144 -1.00 19.13 -11.53
C LYS A 144 -0.38 20.04 -10.47
N ARG A 145 -0.63 19.73 -9.20
CA ARG A 145 0.05 20.35 -8.05
C ARG A 145 1.36 19.63 -7.72
N ASP A 146 2.00 20.02 -6.62
CA ASP A 146 3.11 19.26 -6.03
C ASP A 146 2.67 17.84 -5.58
N SER A 147 3.61 16.91 -5.46
CA SER A 147 3.31 15.51 -5.07
C SER A 147 3.13 15.28 -3.57
N ASP A 148 2.94 16.33 -2.77
CA ASP A 148 2.76 16.31 -1.32
C ASP A 148 3.86 15.51 -0.60
N TRP A 149 5.11 15.85 -0.91
CA TRP A 149 6.29 15.17 -0.36
C TRP A 149 6.34 15.22 1.16
N SER A 150 5.78 16.27 1.76
CA SER A 150 5.67 16.43 3.22
C SER A 150 4.90 15.30 3.91
N TYR A 151 3.96 14.66 3.19
CA TYR A 151 3.15 13.55 3.69
C TYR A 151 3.67 12.17 3.28
N SER A 152 4.51 12.10 2.23
CA SER A 152 4.91 10.86 1.56
C SER A 152 5.57 9.79 2.45
N TRP A 153 6.11 10.17 3.61
CA TRP A 153 6.73 9.24 4.54
C TRP A 153 5.71 8.44 5.38
N ILE A 154 4.48 8.94 5.58
CA ILE A 154 3.44 8.29 6.39
C ILE A 154 2.98 6.97 5.75
N PRO A 155 2.61 6.93 4.45
CA PRO A 155 2.29 5.68 3.73
C PRO A 155 3.46 4.69 3.58
N VAL A 156 4.66 5.05 4.04
CA VAL A 156 5.83 4.17 4.06
C VAL A 156 6.08 3.67 5.49
N ALA A 157 6.30 4.59 6.43
CA ALA A 157 6.64 4.27 7.81
C ALA A 157 5.47 3.57 8.54
N GLY A 158 4.24 4.05 8.35
CA GLY A 158 3.05 3.47 8.98
C GLY A 158 2.86 2.00 8.60
N PRO A 159 2.82 1.67 7.30
CA PRO A 159 2.68 0.28 6.87
C PRO A 159 3.84 -0.63 7.27
N LEU A 160 5.09 -0.16 7.20
CA LEU A 160 6.24 -0.96 7.64
C LEU A 160 6.14 -1.28 9.15
N ALA A 161 5.77 -0.30 9.98
CA ALA A 161 5.57 -0.50 11.40
C ALA A 161 4.40 -1.45 11.69
N GLY A 162 3.24 -1.25 11.03
CA GLY A 162 2.08 -2.12 11.19
C GLY A 162 2.35 -3.57 10.76
N GLY A 163 3.06 -3.77 9.66
CA GLY A 163 3.47 -5.09 9.19
C GLY A 163 4.46 -5.79 10.11
N ALA A 164 5.43 -5.05 10.66
CA ALA A 164 6.36 -5.60 11.65
C ALA A 164 5.65 -6.00 12.95
N LEU A 165 4.75 -5.15 13.47
CA LEU A 165 3.95 -5.48 14.65
C LEU A 165 3.08 -6.71 14.42
N ALA A 166 2.45 -6.83 13.24
CA ALA A 166 1.67 -8.01 12.88
C ALA A 166 2.51 -9.29 12.85
N ALA A 167 3.72 -9.24 12.28
CA ALA A 167 4.65 -10.37 12.27
C ALA A 167 5.02 -10.82 13.69
N LEU A 168 5.36 -9.88 14.58
CA LEU A 168 5.71 -10.16 15.97
C LEU A 168 4.52 -10.74 16.75
N CYS A 169 3.32 -10.18 16.57
CA CYS A 169 2.11 -10.75 17.19
C CYS A 169 1.80 -12.15 16.67
N TYR A 170 1.99 -12.40 15.36
CA TYR A 170 1.79 -13.72 14.77
C TYR A 170 2.79 -14.75 15.35
N GLN A 171 4.06 -14.37 15.50
CA GLN A 171 5.11 -15.16 16.15
C GLN A 171 4.84 -15.51 17.60
N TRP A 172 4.03 -14.73 18.29
CA TRP A 172 3.75 -14.96 19.72
C TRP A 172 2.43 -15.70 19.96
N LEU A 173 1.45 -15.50 19.08
CA LEU A 173 0.08 -16.01 19.26
C LEU A 173 -0.25 -17.25 18.45
N VAL A 174 0.43 -17.48 17.32
CA VAL A 174 0.02 -18.49 16.32
C VAL A 174 1.06 -19.58 16.13
N ILE A 175 2.33 -19.22 16.07
CA ILE A 175 3.47 -20.15 15.98
C ILE A 175 4.28 -20.11 17.27
#